data_AF-A0A4U7E6T2-F1
#
_entry.id   AF-A0A4U7E6T2-F1
#
_cell.length_a   1.000
_cell.length_b   1.000
_cell.length_c   1.000
_cell.angle_alpha   90.00
_cell.angle_beta   90.00
_cell.angle_gamma   90.00
#
_symmetry.space_group_name_H-M   'P 1'
#
loop_
_entity.id
_entity.type
_entity.pdbx_description
1 polymer ?
#
loop_
_entity_poly.entity_id
_entity_poly.type
_entity_poly.pdbx_seq_one_letter_code
_entity_poly.pdbx_strand_id
1 'polypeptide(L)'
;MASPIHIVGGVTAALGANELYKRWKYSPHDRYVLKTHKKIANATGSDASVFVDLPGRGIGGTRGVIDDLSDLKPDLIVSDFPDSLIIEVEDGEGLRDRDHVVNQLNDYRANGYSRAIVVPDDDDNIATAEEYADAAEGTVNVETPSSLGDSLP
;
A
#
# COMPACT_ATOMS: atom_id res chain seq x y z
N MET A 1 48.53 4.30 -39.51
CA MET A 1 48.39 5.26 -38.40
C MET A 1 47.18 4.86 -37.56
N ALA A 2 47.26 5.06 -36.25
CA ALA A 2 46.65 4.28 -35.17
C ALA A 2 45.10 4.28 -35.02
N SER A 3 44.58 3.22 -34.37
CA SER A 3 43.27 3.15 -33.70
C SER A 3 43.39 3.54 -32.20
N PRO A 4 42.30 3.50 -31.41
CA PRO A 4 41.30 4.53 -31.08
C PRO A 4 41.47 5.06 -29.61
N ILE A 5 40.59 5.96 -29.10
CA ILE A 5 40.07 5.98 -27.69
C ILE A 5 39.09 7.15 -27.42
N HIS A 6 38.25 6.87 -26.41
CA HIS A 6 36.96 7.33 -25.92
C HIS A 6 36.74 8.80 -25.51
N ILE A 7 35.44 9.17 -25.51
CA ILE A 7 34.85 9.93 -24.40
C ILE A 7 33.81 9.06 -23.70
N VAL A 8 34.06 8.86 -22.41
CA VAL A 8 33.18 8.31 -21.37
C VAL A 8 32.36 9.45 -20.78
N GLY A 9 31.08 9.20 -20.51
CA GLY A 9 30.26 9.99 -19.58
C GLY A 9 28.79 9.91 -19.96
N GLY A 10 27.85 9.57 -19.10
CA GLY A 10 27.88 9.04 -17.74
C GLY A 10 26.49 8.43 -17.50
N VAL A 11 26.43 7.26 -16.88
CA VAL A 11 25.17 6.62 -16.50
C VAL A 11 24.62 7.34 -15.27
N THR A 12 23.84 8.41 -15.46
CA THR A 12 23.10 9.03 -14.34
C THR A 12 21.88 9.82 -14.82
N ALA A 13 20.86 9.15 -15.37
CA ALA A 13 19.56 9.78 -15.61
C ALA A 13 18.33 8.86 -15.53
N ALA A 14 18.50 7.55 -15.34
CA ALA A 14 17.34 6.64 -15.34
C ALA A 14 16.55 6.63 -14.01
N LEU A 15 17.19 6.93 -12.88
CA LEU A 15 16.51 6.94 -11.57
C LEU A 15 15.67 8.21 -11.34
N GLY A 16 16.10 9.37 -11.87
CA GLY A 16 15.38 10.64 -11.67
C GLY A 16 14.16 10.81 -12.56
N ALA A 17 14.22 10.37 -13.83
CA ALA A 17 13.11 10.50 -14.76
C ALA A 17 11.91 9.60 -14.40
N ASN A 18 12.17 8.41 -13.87
CA ASN A 18 11.12 7.49 -13.44
C ASN A 18 10.35 8.02 -12.22
N GLU A 19 11.05 8.66 -11.26
CA GLU A 19 10.43 9.18 -10.05
C GLU A 19 9.70 10.50 -10.29
N LEU A 20 10.21 11.34 -11.19
CA LEU A 20 9.47 12.51 -11.69
C LEU A 20 8.24 12.10 -12.50
N TYR A 21 8.36 11.09 -13.38
CA TYR A 21 7.22 10.57 -14.16
C TYR A 21 6.14 9.94 -13.27
N LYS A 22 6.53 9.19 -12.23
CA LYS A 22 5.59 8.68 -11.23
C LYS A 22 4.94 9.82 -10.43
N ARG A 23 5.71 10.84 -10.03
CA ARG A 23 5.14 12.03 -9.34
C ARG A 23 4.12 12.77 -10.19
N TRP A 24 4.26 12.75 -11.51
CA TRP A 24 3.35 13.45 -12.44
C TRP A 24 2.11 12.65 -12.82
N LYS A 25 2.18 11.31 -12.72
CA LYS A 25 1.09 10.40 -13.13
C LYS A 25 0.22 9.90 -11.97
N TYR A 26 0.73 9.95 -10.73
CA TYR A 26 0.09 9.33 -9.56
C TYR A 26 -0.10 10.34 -8.43
N SER A 27 -1.24 10.23 -7.73
CA SER A 27 -1.46 10.94 -6.48
C SER A 27 -0.42 10.52 -5.42
N PRO A 28 -0.21 11.30 -4.34
CA PRO A 28 0.60 10.86 -3.21
C PRO A 28 0.16 9.50 -2.66
N HIS A 29 -1.13 9.32 -2.41
CA HIS A 29 -1.79 8.06 -2.03
C HIS A 29 -1.44 6.89 -2.97
N ASP A 30 -1.66 7.02 -4.29
CA ASP A 30 -1.36 5.97 -5.28
C ASP A 30 0.10 5.48 -5.22
N ARG A 31 1.04 6.40 -4.91
CA ARG A 31 2.46 6.04 -4.80
C ARG A 31 2.72 5.19 -3.56
N TYR A 32 2.03 5.45 -2.45
CA TYR A 32 2.12 4.64 -1.24
C TYR A 32 1.47 3.27 -1.46
N VAL A 33 0.27 3.22 -2.04
CA VAL A 33 -0.39 1.96 -2.41
C VAL A 33 0.54 1.10 -3.28
N LEU A 34 1.19 1.69 -4.29
CA LEU A 34 2.14 0.98 -5.14
C LEU A 34 3.40 0.50 -4.39
N LYS A 35 3.89 1.28 -3.41
CA LYS A 35 5.04 0.91 -2.57
C LYS A 35 4.67 -0.28 -1.68
N THR A 36 3.52 -0.21 -1.02
CA THR A 36 2.94 -1.26 -0.16
C THR A 36 2.73 -2.56 -0.95
N HIS A 37 2.07 -2.50 -2.11
CA HIS A 37 1.88 -3.66 -2.99
C HIS A 37 3.20 -4.37 -3.32
N LYS A 38 4.23 -3.63 -3.73
CA LYS A 38 5.53 -4.22 -4.07
C LYS A 38 6.22 -4.87 -2.88
N LYS A 39 6.05 -4.32 -1.69
CA LYS A 39 6.64 -4.85 -0.46
C LYS A 39 5.96 -6.16 -0.07
N ILE A 40 4.64 -6.18 -0.06
CA ILE A 40 3.85 -7.38 0.22
C ILE A 40 4.12 -8.46 -0.81
N ALA A 41 3.98 -8.16 -2.10
CA ALA A 41 4.20 -9.14 -3.17
C ALA A 41 5.62 -9.75 -3.14
N ASN A 42 6.61 -9.01 -2.64
CA ASN A 42 7.96 -9.53 -2.44
C ASN A 42 8.12 -10.37 -1.16
N ALA A 43 7.37 -10.04 -0.10
CA ALA A 43 7.41 -10.75 1.18
C ALA A 43 6.60 -12.05 1.16
N THR A 44 5.41 -12.04 0.55
CA THR A 44 4.49 -13.20 0.50
C THR A 44 4.88 -14.26 -0.53
N GLY A 45 5.76 -13.92 -1.48
CA GLY A 45 6.18 -14.84 -2.54
C GLY A 45 5.03 -15.24 -3.48
N SER A 46 5.12 -16.42 -4.10
CA SER A 46 4.14 -16.93 -5.08
C SER A 46 2.87 -17.53 -4.47
N ASP A 47 2.85 -17.71 -3.16
CA ASP A 47 1.84 -18.53 -2.48
C ASP A 47 0.62 -17.70 -2.03
N ALA A 48 0.69 -16.37 -2.16
CA ALA A 48 -0.40 -15.45 -1.86
C ALA A 48 -0.76 -14.59 -3.07
N SER A 49 -2.05 -14.40 -3.32
CA SER A 49 -2.53 -13.42 -4.29
C SER A 49 -2.69 -12.05 -3.63
N VAL A 50 -1.99 -11.05 -4.17
CA VAL A 50 -2.06 -9.64 -3.76
C VAL A 50 -2.86 -8.87 -4.80
N PHE A 51 -4.07 -8.45 -4.42
CA PHE A 51 -4.93 -7.59 -5.23
C PHE A 51 -4.76 -6.13 -4.80
N VAL A 52 -4.89 -5.19 -5.74
CA VAL A 52 -4.64 -3.78 -5.46
C VAL A 52 -5.57 -2.88 -6.26
N ASP A 53 -6.23 -1.93 -5.60
CA ASP A 53 -7.02 -0.90 -6.26
C ASP A 53 -6.12 0.27 -6.65
N LEU A 54 -5.49 0.13 -7.81
CA LEU A 54 -4.67 1.18 -8.42
C LEU A 54 -5.19 1.53 -9.82
N PRO A 55 -5.85 2.69 -10.00
CA PRO A 55 -6.43 3.05 -11.28
C PRO A 55 -5.36 3.10 -12.40
N GLY A 56 -5.69 2.51 -13.55
CA GLY A 56 -4.90 2.63 -14.78
C GLY A 56 -3.70 1.68 -14.94
N ARG A 57 -3.54 0.66 -14.07
CA ARG A 57 -2.47 -0.35 -14.21
C ARG A 57 -2.90 -1.73 -14.70
N GLY A 58 -4.20 -2.02 -14.75
CA GLY A 58 -4.69 -3.35 -15.17
C GLY A 58 -4.26 -4.48 -14.24
N ILE A 59 -3.80 -4.14 -13.04
CA ILE A 59 -3.63 -5.08 -11.93
C ILE A 59 -5.05 -5.24 -11.37
N GLY A 60 -5.55 -6.47 -11.26
CA GLY A 60 -6.93 -6.73 -10.83
C GLY A 60 -7.25 -5.94 -9.57
N GLY A 61 -8.26 -5.08 -9.65
CA GLY A 61 -8.72 -4.29 -8.52
C GLY A 61 -9.23 -5.18 -7.39
N THR A 62 -9.48 -4.59 -6.23
CA THR A 62 -9.99 -5.32 -5.07
C THR A 62 -11.48 -5.69 -5.20
N ARG A 63 -12.19 -5.08 -6.16
CA ARG A 63 -13.61 -5.36 -6.41
C ARG A 63 -13.85 -6.81 -6.85
N GLY A 64 -14.71 -7.51 -6.12
CA GLY A 64 -15.10 -8.89 -6.43
C GLY A 64 -14.04 -9.94 -6.08
N VAL A 65 -13.00 -9.56 -5.35
CA VAL A 65 -12.03 -10.51 -4.77
C VAL A 65 -12.64 -11.27 -3.60
N ILE A 66 -13.45 -10.58 -2.80
CA ILE A 66 -14.23 -11.17 -1.71
C ILE A 66 -15.70 -10.78 -1.90
N ASP A 67 -16.57 -11.78 -1.91
CA ASP A 67 -18.00 -11.60 -2.23
C ASP A 67 -18.74 -10.72 -1.19
N ASP A 68 -18.29 -10.73 0.06
CA ASP A 68 -18.97 -10.08 1.18
C ASP A 68 -18.47 -8.65 1.46
N LEU A 69 -17.48 -8.13 0.70
CA LEU A 69 -16.96 -6.76 0.88
C LEU A 69 -17.94 -5.65 0.42
N SER A 70 -19.05 -6.00 -0.22
CA SER A 70 -20.08 -5.04 -0.67
C SER A 70 -19.49 -3.89 -1.50
N ASP A 71 -19.85 -2.63 -1.22
CA ASP A 71 -19.34 -1.42 -1.87
C ASP A 71 -17.99 -0.93 -1.31
N LEU A 72 -17.41 -1.63 -0.32
CA LEU A 72 -16.09 -1.29 0.20
C LEU A 72 -15.02 -1.53 -0.86
N LYS A 73 -13.98 -0.69 -0.83
CA LYS A 73 -12.90 -0.69 -1.81
C LYS A 73 -11.58 -0.52 -1.07
N PRO A 74 -11.05 -1.62 -0.53
CA PRO A 74 -9.74 -1.56 0.10
C PRO A 74 -8.67 -1.30 -0.93
N ASP A 75 -7.61 -0.62 -0.50
CA ASP A 75 -6.45 -0.37 -1.34
C ASP A 75 -5.75 -1.68 -1.72
N LEU A 76 -5.61 -2.62 -0.78
CA LEU A 76 -5.08 -3.96 -1.07
C LEU A 76 -5.83 -5.07 -0.34
N ILE A 77 -5.84 -6.24 -0.97
CA ILE A 77 -6.27 -7.50 -0.36
C ILE A 77 -5.15 -8.51 -0.56
N VAL A 78 -4.70 -9.12 0.53
CA VAL A 78 -3.83 -10.30 0.50
C VAL A 78 -4.69 -11.51 0.83
N SER A 79 -4.71 -12.48 -0.07
CA SER A 79 -5.54 -13.68 0.03
C SER A 79 -4.69 -14.94 -0.09
N ASP A 80 -5.35 -16.10 -0.14
CA ASP A 80 -4.75 -17.45 -0.11
C ASP A 80 -4.10 -17.86 1.23
N PHE A 81 -4.33 -17.06 2.27
CA PHE A 81 -4.18 -17.44 3.68
C PHE A 81 -5.55 -17.86 4.26
N PRO A 82 -5.59 -18.61 5.38
CA PRO A 82 -6.84 -18.99 6.04
C PRO A 82 -7.74 -17.77 6.36
N ASP A 83 -7.13 -16.63 6.64
CA ASP A 83 -7.81 -15.34 6.77
C ASP A 83 -7.22 -14.36 5.75
N SER A 84 -8.08 -13.68 4.98
CA SER A 84 -7.63 -12.59 4.10
C SER A 84 -7.24 -11.37 4.92
N LEU A 85 -6.17 -10.69 4.52
CA LEU A 85 -5.71 -9.42 5.10
C LEU A 85 -6.18 -8.27 4.22
N ILE A 86 -7.01 -7.40 4.79
CA ILE A 86 -7.45 -6.15 4.19
C ILE A 86 -6.50 -5.04 4.61
N ILE A 87 -6.03 -4.25 3.66
CA ILE A 87 -5.03 -3.22 3.91
C ILE A 87 -5.53 -1.92 3.30
N GLU A 88 -5.59 -0.90 4.15
CA GLU A 88 -5.80 0.48 3.73
C GLU A 88 -4.51 1.26 3.83
N VAL A 89 -4.23 2.07 2.82
CA VAL A 89 -3.04 2.91 2.79
C VAL A 89 -3.48 4.34 2.95
N GLU A 90 -3.17 4.92 4.09
CA GLU A 90 -3.47 6.31 4.36
C GLU A 90 -2.29 7.19 3.99
N ASP A 91 -2.57 8.42 3.56
CA ASP A 91 -1.58 9.48 3.47
C ASP A 91 -1.92 10.62 4.44
N GLY A 92 -1.03 11.60 4.56
CA GLY A 92 -1.24 12.71 5.50
C GLY A 92 -2.48 13.58 5.19
N GLU A 93 -3.10 13.46 4.02
CA GLU A 93 -4.40 14.08 3.74
C GLU A 93 -5.55 13.16 4.16
N GLY A 94 -5.45 11.85 3.91
CA GLY A 94 -6.41 10.83 4.36
C GLY A 94 -6.55 10.78 5.89
N LEU A 95 -5.44 10.86 6.61
CA LEU A 95 -5.41 10.94 8.08
C LEU A 95 -5.96 12.24 8.67
N ARG A 96 -6.48 13.19 7.87
CA ARG A 96 -7.15 14.39 8.42
C ARG A 96 -8.62 14.15 8.75
N ASP A 97 -9.22 13.10 8.20
CA ASP A 97 -10.62 12.75 8.43
C ASP A 97 -10.70 11.47 9.28
N ARG A 98 -10.65 11.67 10.60
CA ARG A 98 -10.73 10.57 11.58
C ARG A 98 -11.97 9.69 11.36
N ASP A 99 -13.12 10.30 11.13
CA ASP A 99 -14.38 9.55 11.05
C ASP A 99 -14.40 8.70 9.78
N HIS A 100 -13.79 9.17 8.69
CA HIS A 100 -13.59 8.36 7.49
C HIS A 100 -12.78 7.09 7.80
N VAL A 101 -11.57 7.24 8.35
CA VAL A 101 -10.66 6.10 8.64
C VAL A 101 -11.29 5.11 9.61
N VAL A 102 -11.87 5.60 10.71
CA VAL A 102 -12.48 4.74 11.74
C VAL A 102 -13.70 3.99 11.21
N ASN A 103 -14.56 4.65 10.42
CA ASN A 103 -15.74 3.99 9.85
C ASN A 103 -15.33 2.92 8.85
N GLN A 104 -14.35 3.20 7.98
CA GLN A 104 -13.85 2.24 7.01
C GLN A 104 -13.31 0.96 7.69
N LEU A 105 -12.51 1.10 8.75
CA LEU A 105 -12.00 -0.03 9.52
C LEU A 105 -13.09 -0.83 10.22
N ASN A 106 -14.09 -0.15 10.78
CA ASN A 106 -15.24 -0.79 11.42
C ASN A 106 -16.11 -1.55 10.42
N ASP A 107 -16.27 -1.02 9.20
CA ASP A 107 -17.01 -1.67 8.13
C ASP A 107 -16.31 -2.97 7.69
N TYR A 108 -14.98 -2.97 7.55
CA TYR A 108 -14.25 -4.22 7.29
C TYR A 108 -14.34 -5.21 8.45
N ARG A 109 -14.33 -4.72 9.69
CA ARG A 109 -14.49 -5.58 10.88
C ARG A 109 -15.81 -6.32 10.89
N ALA A 110 -16.91 -5.66 10.51
CA ALA A 110 -18.22 -6.29 10.45
C ALA A 110 -18.25 -7.53 9.55
N ASN A 111 -17.29 -7.64 8.62
CA ASN A 111 -17.11 -8.76 7.70
C ASN A 111 -16.03 -9.78 8.13
N GLY A 112 -15.44 -9.63 9.33
CA GLY A 112 -14.59 -10.65 9.96
C GLY A 112 -13.13 -10.72 9.49
N TYR A 113 -12.66 -9.78 8.68
CA TYR A 113 -11.30 -9.84 8.12
C TYR A 113 -10.21 -9.31 9.05
N SER A 114 -8.97 -9.79 8.87
CA SER A 114 -7.78 -9.14 9.44
C SER A 114 -7.52 -7.80 8.75
N ARG A 115 -7.04 -6.79 9.49
CA ARG A 115 -6.95 -5.40 9.01
C ARG A 115 -5.60 -4.78 9.35
N ALA A 116 -5.05 -4.02 8.40
CA ALA A 116 -3.90 -3.14 8.63
C ALA A 116 -4.12 -1.76 8.02
N ILE A 117 -3.69 -0.72 8.74
CA ILE A 117 -3.53 0.63 8.21
C ILE A 117 -2.05 0.81 7.89
N VAL A 118 -1.75 1.28 6.69
CA VAL A 118 -0.38 1.54 6.25
C VAL A 118 -0.21 3.02 6.01
N VAL A 119 0.75 3.62 6.69
CA VAL A 119 1.01 5.06 6.59
C VAL A 119 2.37 5.34 5.97
N PRO A 120 2.66 6.57 5.53
CA PRO A 120 4.00 6.96 5.13
C PRO A 120 5.01 6.74 6.25
N ASP A 121 6.28 6.50 5.92
CA ASP A 121 7.37 6.32 6.89
C ASP A 121 7.70 7.62 7.70
N ASP A 122 6.84 8.64 7.68
CA ASP A 122 7.01 9.87 8.45
C ASP A 122 6.45 9.63 9.87
N ASP A 123 7.32 9.70 10.88
CA ASP A 123 7.00 9.32 12.26
C ASP A 123 5.80 10.10 12.84
N ASP A 124 5.50 11.28 12.30
CA ASP A 124 4.37 12.12 12.74
C ASP A 124 3.00 11.55 12.36
N ASN A 125 2.91 10.80 11.26
CA ASN A 125 1.67 10.20 10.77
C ASN A 125 1.36 8.88 11.48
N ILE A 126 2.40 8.14 11.91
CA ILE A 126 2.25 6.85 12.61
C ILE A 126 1.47 7.03 13.91
N ALA A 127 1.85 7.99 14.74
CA ALA A 127 1.17 8.24 16.01
C ALA A 127 -0.33 8.57 15.83
N THR A 128 -0.67 9.34 14.79
CA THR A 128 -2.08 9.68 14.51
C THR A 128 -2.86 8.47 14.01
N ALA A 129 -2.25 7.62 13.17
CA ALA A 129 -2.90 6.40 12.71
C ALA A 129 -3.07 5.37 13.83
N GLU A 130 -2.13 5.27 14.78
CA GLU A 130 -2.28 4.47 16.00
C GLU A 130 -3.48 4.95 16.83
N GLU A 131 -3.62 6.27 17.04
CA GLU A 131 -4.80 6.82 17.74
C GLU A 131 -6.11 6.48 17.04
N TYR A 132 -6.12 6.45 15.70
CA TYR A 132 -7.33 6.12 14.93
C TYR A 132 -7.60 4.62 14.90
N ALA A 133 -6.55 3.79 14.84
CA ALA A 133 -6.65 2.35 14.96
C ALA A 133 -7.18 1.93 16.33
N ASP A 134 -6.71 2.55 17.42
CA ASP A 134 -7.19 2.33 18.78
C ASP A 134 -8.66 2.75 18.95
N ALA A 135 -9.09 3.77 18.21
CA ALA A 135 -10.48 4.19 18.17
C ALA A 135 -11.38 3.26 17.33
N ALA A 136 -10.80 2.52 16.39
CA ALA A 136 -11.50 1.46 15.68
C ALA A 136 -11.62 0.22 16.58
N GLU A 137 -12.75 -0.46 16.55
CA GLU A 137 -12.94 -1.59 17.44
C GLU A 137 -12.22 -2.86 16.91
N GLY A 138 -11.50 -3.59 17.77
CA GLY A 138 -10.83 -4.85 17.43
C GLY A 138 -9.34 -4.69 17.09
N THR A 139 -8.69 -5.77 16.67
CA THR A 139 -7.26 -5.73 16.34
C THR A 139 -7.04 -5.14 14.94
N VAL A 140 -6.41 -3.97 14.89
CA VAL A 140 -5.93 -3.31 13.68
C VAL A 140 -4.44 -3.05 13.88
N ASN A 141 -3.61 -3.45 12.92
CA ASN A 141 -2.17 -3.15 12.98
C ASN A 141 -1.90 -1.87 12.21
N VAL A 142 -1.04 -1.00 12.75
CA VAL A 142 -0.52 0.17 12.05
C VAL A 142 0.91 -0.13 11.64
N GLU A 143 1.20 0.03 10.35
CA GLU A 143 2.49 -0.34 9.78
C GLU A 143 3.00 0.72 8.81
N THR A 144 4.31 0.72 8.60
CA THR A 144 4.93 1.46 7.50
C THR A 144 5.27 0.50 6.37
N PRO A 145 5.37 0.97 5.11
CA PRO A 145 5.90 0.14 4.03
C PRO A 145 7.30 -0.45 4.31
N SER A 146 8.09 0.18 5.20
CA SER A 146 9.36 -0.39 5.66
C SER A 146 9.22 -1.59 6.59
N SER A 147 8.25 -1.58 7.51
CA SER A 147 8.05 -2.61 8.54
C SER A 147 7.19 -3.79 8.07
N LEU A 148 6.33 -3.58 7.06
CA LEU A 148 5.33 -4.56 6.62
C LEU A 148 5.85 -5.96 6.23
N GLY A 149 7.12 -6.07 5.84
CA GLY A 149 7.74 -7.36 5.50
C GLY A 149 8.05 -8.23 6.72
N ASP A 150 8.17 -7.63 7.91
CA ASP A 150 8.43 -8.32 9.17
C ASP A 150 7.13 -8.72 9.89
N SER A 151 6.01 -8.11 9.49
CA SER A 151 4.69 -8.23 10.13
C SER A 151 3.74 -9.22 9.46
N LEU A 152 4.10 -9.73 8.27
CA LEU A 152 3.33 -10.76 7.57
C LEU A 152 3.65 -12.13 8.21
N PRO A 153 2.62 -12.98 8.45
CA PRO A 153 2.78 -14.27 9.12
C PRO A 153 3.65 -15.28 8.35
#